data_AF-A0AAD7VZ87-F1
#
_entry.id   AF-A0AAD7VZ87-F1
#
_cell.length_a   1.000
_cell.length_b   1.000
_cell.length_c   1.000
_cell.angle_alpha   90.00
_cell.angle_beta   90.00
_cell.angle_gamma   90.00
#
_symmetry.space_group_name_H-M   'P 1'
#
loop_
_entity.id
_entity.type
_entity.pdbx_description
1 polymer ?
#
loop_
_entity_poly.entity_id
_entity_poly.type
_entity_poly.pdbx_seq_one_letter_code
_entity_poly.pdbx_strand_id
1 'polypeptide(L)'
;MSTVARHLRVAHQVANKKERDILTKLATGRIYIKKCRCPVPGCHFQGQRLDRHLVAFHTELSKKRRQAYSVRAKKEEAIDQLGKLRASDPAIPMVSQLDVQASEGGSPVPSHQEESEEEEGHCNNPACKRQKQALEKNLSDLETELNRLRKRYRHHFHQSLVKAVLVSESRGGKDLT
;
A
#
# COMPACT_ATOMS: atom_id res chain seq x y z
N MET A 1 -1.81 30.00 -17.27
CA MET A 1 -1.03 29.30 -16.22
C MET A 1 -1.95 29.03 -15.04
N SER A 2 -1.95 27.82 -14.47
CA SER A 2 -2.81 27.52 -13.30
C SER A 2 -2.40 28.38 -12.10
N THR A 3 -3.35 28.68 -11.22
CA THR A 3 -3.12 29.45 -9.98
C THR A 3 -2.02 28.81 -9.13
N VAL A 4 -2.04 27.48 -9.03
CA VAL A 4 -1.03 26.66 -8.34
C VAL A 4 0.34 26.77 -9.00
N ALA A 5 0.46 26.66 -10.33
CA ALA A 5 1.75 26.78 -11.00
C ALA A 5 2.38 28.17 -10.81
N ARG A 6 1.57 29.23 -10.84
CA ARG A 6 2.04 30.59 -10.54
C ARG A 6 2.50 30.70 -9.08
N HIS A 7 1.73 30.17 -8.14
CA HIS A 7 2.07 30.15 -6.72
C HIS A 7 3.39 29.40 -6.46
N LEU A 8 3.57 28.20 -7.01
CA LEU A 8 4.82 27.44 -6.89
C LEU A 8 6.03 28.20 -7.44
N ARG A 9 5.87 28.93 -8.55
CA ARG A 9 6.96 29.71 -9.14
C ARG A 9 7.33 30.93 -8.28
N VAL A 10 6.33 31.63 -7.74
CA VAL A 10 6.54 32.92 -7.06
C VAL A 10 6.83 32.74 -5.58
N ALA A 11 6.03 31.93 -4.88
CA ALA A 11 6.16 31.73 -3.43
C ALA A 11 7.20 30.67 -3.07
N HIS A 12 7.26 29.58 -3.83
CA HIS A 12 8.18 28.46 -3.57
C HIS A 12 9.41 28.44 -4.48
N GLN A 13 9.57 29.46 -5.34
CA GLN A 13 10.71 29.61 -6.24
C GLN A 13 11.01 28.37 -7.11
N VAL A 14 9.99 27.57 -7.43
CA VAL A 14 10.14 26.38 -8.28
C VAL A 14 10.36 26.85 -9.72
N ALA A 15 11.61 27.09 -10.10
CA ALA A 15 12.00 27.59 -11.41
C ALA A 15 11.91 26.50 -12.48
N ASN A 16 12.29 25.27 -12.13
CA ASN A 16 12.28 24.13 -13.04
C ASN A 16 10.86 23.85 -13.56
N LYS A 17 10.68 23.90 -14.88
CA LYS A 17 9.37 23.76 -15.53
C LYS A 17 8.82 22.34 -15.43
N LYS A 18 9.68 21.32 -15.49
CA LYS A 18 9.27 19.90 -15.41
C LYS A 18 8.83 19.56 -13.98
N GLU A 19 9.61 19.98 -12.99
CA GLU A 19 9.26 19.85 -11.57
C GLU A 19 7.92 20.53 -11.27
N ARG A 20 7.76 21.78 -11.70
CA ARG A 20 6.52 22.54 -11.49
C ARG A 20 5.31 21.87 -12.14
N ASP A 21 5.47 21.25 -13.30
CA ASP A 21 4.39 20.50 -13.96
C ASP A 21 3.99 19.26 -13.15
N ILE A 22 4.96 18.49 -12.64
CA ILE A 22 4.70 17.33 -11.77
C ILE A 22 3.95 17.77 -10.50
N LEU A 23 4.44 18.79 -9.80
CA LEU A 23 3.81 19.31 -8.58
C LEU A 23 2.40 19.86 -8.83
N THR A 24 2.18 20.53 -9.97
CA THR A 24 0.85 21.03 -10.35
C THR A 24 -0.11 19.88 -10.62
N LYS A 25 0.34 18.82 -11.30
CA LYS A 25 -0.46 17.61 -11.54
C LYS A 25 -0.78 16.88 -10.23
N LEU A 26 0.17 16.83 -9.29
CA LEU A 26 -0.04 16.26 -7.97
C LEU A 26 -1.10 17.04 -7.19
N ALA A 27 -0.97 18.36 -7.09
CA ALA A 27 -1.90 19.24 -6.37
C ALA A 27 -3.34 19.18 -6.94
N THR A 28 -3.47 18.96 -8.24
CA THR A 28 -4.79 18.84 -8.90
C THR A 28 -5.31 17.40 -8.99
N GLY A 29 -4.55 16.41 -8.51
CA GLY A 29 -4.91 14.99 -8.59
C GLY A 29 -4.92 14.41 -10.01
N ARG A 30 -4.34 15.12 -10.99
CA ARG A 30 -4.31 14.77 -12.43
C ARG A 30 -3.04 14.02 -12.83
N ILE A 31 -2.35 13.41 -11.88
CA ILE A 31 -1.24 12.49 -12.20
C ILE A 31 -1.80 11.23 -12.84
N TYR A 32 -1.27 10.93 -14.03
CA TYR A 32 -1.61 9.74 -14.76
C TYR A 32 -0.73 8.59 -14.28
N ILE A 33 -1.37 7.51 -13.84
CA ILE A 33 -0.69 6.33 -13.32
C ILE A 33 -0.61 5.28 -14.44
N LYS A 34 0.56 5.15 -15.07
CA LYS A 34 0.75 4.22 -16.20
C LYS A 34 0.80 2.75 -15.76
N LYS A 35 1.47 2.44 -14.64
CA LYS A 35 1.70 1.06 -14.16
C LYS A 35 1.97 1.03 -12.64
N CYS A 36 1.00 1.40 -11.80
CA CYS A 36 1.18 1.26 -10.35
C CYS A 36 0.85 -0.15 -9.86
N ARG A 37 1.48 -0.51 -8.75
CA ARG A 37 1.01 -1.60 -7.89
C ARG A 37 -0.18 -1.13 -7.08
N CYS A 38 -1.08 -2.04 -6.72
CA CYS A 38 -2.16 -1.72 -5.80
C CYS A 38 -1.58 -1.35 -4.42
N PRO A 39 -1.99 -0.22 -3.82
CA PRO A 39 -1.51 0.19 -2.50
C PRO A 39 -2.23 -0.53 -1.34
N VAL A 40 -3.18 -1.44 -1.64
CA VAL A 40 -3.87 -2.24 -0.63
C VAL A 40 -2.93 -3.38 -0.17
N PRO A 41 -2.66 -3.51 1.15
CA PRO A 41 -1.79 -4.57 1.67
C PRO A 41 -2.25 -5.96 1.24
N GLY A 42 -1.32 -6.78 0.75
CA GLY A 42 -1.61 -8.14 0.27
C GLY A 42 -2.24 -8.22 -1.13
N CYS A 43 -2.53 -7.08 -1.78
CA CYS A 43 -2.95 -7.07 -3.18
C CYS A 43 -1.74 -7.00 -4.11
N HIS A 44 -1.63 -7.97 -5.03
CA HIS A 44 -0.53 -8.04 -6.00
C HIS A 44 -0.91 -7.50 -7.38
N PHE A 45 -2.04 -6.80 -7.50
CA PHE A 45 -2.43 -6.22 -8.78
C PHE A 45 -1.40 -5.19 -9.24
N GLN A 46 -0.99 -5.33 -10.51
CA GLN A 46 -0.16 -4.37 -11.22
C GLN A 46 -0.75 -4.17 -12.60
N GLY A 47 -1.04 -2.92 -12.97
CA GLY A 47 -1.65 -2.67 -14.26
C GLY A 47 -2.12 -1.26 -14.46
N GLN A 48 -2.90 -1.07 -15.51
CA GLN A 48 -3.57 0.19 -15.82
C GLN A 48 -4.90 0.27 -15.06
N ARG A 49 -5.33 1.51 -14.76
CA ARG A 49 -6.64 1.82 -14.15
C ARG A 49 -6.84 1.30 -12.73
N LEU A 50 -5.94 1.67 -11.82
CA LEU A 50 -6.08 1.43 -10.38
C LEU A 50 -7.48 1.81 -9.85
N ASP A 51 -8.04 2.94 -10.30
CA ASP A 51 -9.35 3.40 -9.87
C ASP A 51 -10.45 2.35 -10.14
N ARG A 52 -10.42 1.69 -11.30
CA ARG A 52 -11.37 0.61 -11.62
C ARG A 52 -11.09 -0.63 -10.78
N HIS A 53 -9.82 -0.97 -10.61
CA HIS A 53 -9.41 -2.12 -9.81
C HIS A 53 -9.90 -2.01 -8.36
N LEU A 54 -9.69 -0.85 -7.72
CA LEU A 54 -10.18 -0.57 -6.36
C LEU A 54 -11.70 -0.70 -6.27
N VAL A 55 -12.44 -0.29 -7.30
CA VAL A 55 -13.90 -0.40 -7.30
C VAL A 55 -14.38 -1.85 -7.44
N ALA A 56 -13.74 -2.63 -8.31
CA ALA A 56 -14.19 -3.96 -8.69
C ALA A 56 -13.71 -5.08 -7.76
N PHE A 57 -12.48 -4.98 -7.24
CA PHE A 57 -11.83 -6.06 -6.49
C PHE A 57 -11.66 -5.76 -4.99
N HIS A 58 -11.89 -4.51 -4.58
CA HIS A 58 -11.82 -4.11 -3.17
C HIS A 58 -13.19 -3.61 -2.69
N THR A 59 -14.21 -4.46 -2.80
CA THR A 59 -15.58 -4.16 -2.37
C THR A 59 -15.70 -4.06 -0.85
N GLU A 60 -14.78 -4.70 -0.12
CA GLU A 60 -14.60 -4.60 1.33
C GLU A 60 -14.16 -3.21 1.80
N LEU A 61 -13.65 -2.37 0.89
CA LEU A 61 -13.23 -1.01 1.20
C LEU A 61 -14.35 -0.01 0.98
N SER A 62 -14.56 0.86 1.98
CA SER A 62 -15.44 2.02 1.83
C SER A 62 -14.97 2.94 0.69
N LYS A 63 -15.90 3.71 0.11
CA LYS A 63 -15.58 4.70 -0.94
C LYS A 63 -14.45 5.66 -0.49
N LYS A 64 -14.48 6.09 0.77
CA LYS A 64 -13.46 6.95 1.37
C LYS A 64 -12.09 6.26 1.41
N ARG A 65 -12.02 4.99 1.82
CA ARG A 65 -10.76 4.22 1.84
C ARG A 65 -10.21 4.00 0.43
N ARG A 66 -11.07 3.66 -0.54
CA ARG A 66 -10.66 3.53 -1.96
C ARG A 66 -10.08 4.84 -2.50
N GLN A 67 -10.71 5.97 -2.18
CA GLN A 67 -10.18 7.28 -2.57
C GLN A 67 -8.83 7.59 -1.91
N ALA A 68 -8.67 7.29 -0.61
CA ALA A 68 -7.39 7.47 0.08
C ALA A 68 -6.27 6.65 -0.56
N TYR A 69 -6.54 5.39 -0.93
CA TYR A 69 -5.59 4.54 -1.66
C TYR A 69 -5.25 5.09 -3.05
N SER A 70 -6.23 5.59 -3.82
CA SER A 70 -5.95 6.23 -5.11
C SER A 70 -5.08 7.49 -4.96
N VAL A 71 -5.34 8.33 -3.97
CA VAL A 71 -4.52 9.52 -3.67
C VAL A 71 -3.10 9.12 -3.28
N ARG A 72 -2.94 8.10 -2.43
CA ARG A 72 -1.63 7.58 -2.05
C ARG A 72 -0.84 7.10 -3.26
N ALA A 73 -1.45 6.29 -4.14
CA ALA A 73 -0.78 5.81 -5.35
C ALA A 73 -0.36 6.95 -6.28
N LYS A 74 -1.18 8.01 -6.42
CA LYS A 74 -0.81 9.21 -7.20
C LYS A 74 0.35 9.96 -6.57
N LYS A 75 0.42 10.03 -5.25
CA LYS A 75 1.53 10.66 -4.51
C LYS A 75 2.83 9.87 -4.72
N GLU A 76 2.78 8.54 -4.59
CA GLU A 76 3.93 7.66 -4.83
C GLU A 76 4.46 7.79 -6.27
N GLU A 77 3.56 7.81 -7.27
CA GLU A 77 3.94 8.05 -8.67
C GLU A 77 4.57 9.44 -8.88
N ALA A 78 4.07 10.48 -8.21
CA ALA A 78 4.66 11.81 -8.27
C ALA A 78 6.08 11.85 -7.72
N ILE A 79 6.28 11.19 -6.58
CA ILE A 79 7.58 11.05 -5.91
C ILE A 79 8.57 10.33 -6.83
N ASP A 80 8.17 9.22 -7.46
CA ASP A 80 9.01 8.51 -8.43
C ASP A 80 9.37 9.38 -9.64
N GLN A 81 8.43 10.17 -10.17
CA GLN A 81 8.71 11.12 -11.25
C GLN A 81 9.69 12.23 -10.84
N LEU A 82 9.60 12.74 -9.60
CA LEU A 82 10.55 13.71 -9.06
C LEU A 82 11.93 13.08 -8.87
N GLY A 83 12.00 11.85 -8.34
CA GLY A 83 13.24 11.09 -8.18
C GLY A 83 13.96 10.88 -9.50
N LYS A 84 13.24 10.45 -10.54
CA LYS A 84 13.77 10.31 -11.90
C LYS A 84 14.26 11.64 -12.47
N LEU A 85 13.51 12.72 -12.24
CA LEU A 85 13.91 14.05 -12.70
C LEU A 85 15.20 14.51 -11.99
N ARG A 86 15.32 14.30 -10.68
CA ARG A 86 16.56 14.67 -9.96
C ARG A 86 17.73 13.80 -10.40
N ALA A 87 17.54 12.50 -10.56
CA ALA A 87 18.56 11.58 -11.05
C ALA A 87 19.06 11.92 -12.46
N SER A 88 18.24 12.62 -13.27
CA SER A 88 18.65 13.11 -14.60
C SER A 88 19.53 14.36 -14.57
N ASP A 89 19.91 14.85 -13.39
CA ASP A 89 20.72 16.05 -13.16
C ASP A 89 20.26 17.26 -13.99
N PRO A 90 19.08 17.83 -13.67
CA PRO A 90 18.48 18.84 -14.51
C PRO A 90 19.28 20.14 -14.44
N ALA A 91 19.54 20.74 -15.60
CA ALA A 91 20.27 22.01 -15.74
C ALA A 91 19.73 23.16 -14.86
N ILE A 92 18.43 23.15 -14.54
CA ILE A 92 17.86 23.99 -13.50
C ILE A 92 17.64 23.12 -12.26
N PRO A 93 18.35 23.39 -11.14
CA PRO A 93 18.21 22.62 -9.91
C PRO A 93 16.76 22.53 -9.45
N MET A 94 16.40 21.37 -8.92
CA MET A 94 15.10 21.17 -8.29
C MET A 94 15.10 21.73 -6.87
N VAL A 95 13.98 22.34 -6.47
CA VAL A 95 13.82 22.93 -5.12
C VAL A 95 13.09 21.95 -4.19
N SER A 96 12.13 21.20 -4.71
CA SER A 96 11.41 20.20 -3.94
C SER A 96 12.32 19.03 -3.57
N GLN A 97 12.11 18.51 -2.35
CA GLN A 97 12.82 17.37 -1.78
C GLN A 97 11.85 16.21 -1.42
N LEU A 98 10.64 16.22 -2.00
CA LEU A 98 9.57 15.26 -1.67
C LEU A 98 9.99 13.80 -1.88
N ASP A 99 10.90 13.56 -2.81
CA ASP A 99 11.44 12.26 -3.17
C ASP A 99 12.71 11.87 -2.40
N VAL A 100 13.41 12.83 -1.77
CA VAL A 100 14.48 12.52 -0.78
C VAL A 100 13.84 12.04 0.53
N GLN A 101 12.81 12.74 1.00
CA GLN A 101 12.12 12.40 2.25
C GLN A 101 11.41 11.03 2.18
N ALA A 102 11.08 10.56 0.97
CA ALA A 102 10.50 9.25 0.77
C ALA A 102 11.53 8.10 0.86
N SER A 103 12.83 8.37 0.72
CA SER A 103 13.88 7.34 0.86
C SER A 103 14.37 7.16 2.30
N GLU A 104 14.16 8.13 3.18
CA GLU A 104 14.54 8.05 4.60
C GLU A 104 13.44 7.48 5.50
N GLY A 105 12.26 7.18 4.96
CA GLY A 105 11.15 6.60 5.70
C GLY A 105 10.45 5.52 4.87
N GLY A 106 10.70 4.26 5.20
CA GLY A 106 9.98 3.13 4.63
C GLY A 106 8.47 3.37 4.66
N SER A 107 7.81 3.12 3.51
CA SER A 107 6.37 2.97 3.31
C SER A 107 5.47 3.70 4.32
N PRO A 108 4.74 4.77 3.94
CA PRO A 108 3.64 5.23 4.75
C PRO A 108 2.54 4.17 4.64
N VAL A 109 2.62 3.10 5.42
CA VAL A 109 1.43 2.48 6.02
C VAL A 109 0.51 3.65 6.38
N PRO A 110 -0.81 3.61 6.12
CA PRO A 110 -1.68 4.63 6.64
C PRO A 110 -1.49 4.62 8.15
N SER A 111 -0.65 5.54 8.63
CA SER A 111 -0.45 5.80 10.02
C SER A 111 -1.81 6.28 10.46
N HIS A 112 -2.53 5.39 11.15
CA HIS A 112 -3.32 5.84 12.27
C HIS A 112 -2.42 6.80 13.03
N GLN A 113 -2.89 8.03 13.20
CA GLN A 113 -2.20 9.12 13.86
C GLN A 113 -1.45 8.56 15.08
N GLU A 114 -0.14 8.43 14.98
CA GLU A 114 0.75 8.37 16.13
C GLU A 114 0.92 9.83 16.57
N GLU A 115 -0.17 10.36 17.12
CA GLU A 115 -0.12 11.48 18.03
C GLU A 115 0.12 10.88 19.42
N SER A 116 1.04 11.50 20.15
CA SER A 116 1.34 11.32 21.57
C SER A 116 1.94 9.98 22.00
N GLU A 117 3.20 10.09 22.42
CA GLU A 117 3.75 9.50 23.64
C GLU A 117 2.69 8.87 24.54
N GLU A 118 2.93 7.60 24.88
CA GLU A 118 2.16 6.76 25.78
C GLU A 118 1.88 7.46 27.12
N GLU A 119 0.77 8.17 27.22
CA GLU A 119 -0.01 8.08 28.45
C GLU A 119 -0.97 6.91 28.27
N GLU A 120 -0.60 5.75 28.81
CA GLU A 120 -1.56 4.70 29.13
C GLU A 120 -2.64 5.34 30.00
N GLY A 121 -3.73 5.77 29.37
CA GLY A 121 -4.93 6.23 30.04
C GLY A 121 -5.44 5.10 30.93
N HIS A 122 -4.99 5.11 32.18
CA HIS A 122 -5.39 4.16 33.20
C HIS A 122 -6.87 4.39 33.49
N CYS A 123 -7.73 3.66 32.77
CA CYS A 123 -9.14 3.64 33.09
C CYS A 123 -9.31 2.96 34.46
N ASN A 124 -9.66 3.75 35.47
CA ASN A 124 -9.85 3.27 36.85
C ASN A 124 -11.14 2.47 37.05
N ASN A 125 -12.00 2.35 36.03
CA ASN A 125 -13.23 1.57 36.12
C ASN A 125 -12.93 0.06 36.04
N PRO A 126 -13.23 -0.74 37.09
CA PRO A 126 -12.96 -2.18 37.10
C PRO A 126 -13.76 -2.96 36.04
N ALA A 127 -14.95 -2.50 35.65
CA ALA A 127 -15.72 -3.10 34.56
C ALA A 127 -15.03 -2.91 33.21
N CYS A 128 -14.48 -1.72 32.97
CA CYS A 128 -13.70 -1.41 31.77
C CYS A 128 -12.42 -2.27 31.70
N LYS A 129 -11.72 -2.46 32.83
CA LYS A 129 -10.53 -3.34 32.90
C LYS A 129 -10.88 -4.78 32.52
N ARG A 130 -11.99 -5.33 33.05
CA ARG A 130 -12.47 -6.68 32.70
C ARG A 130 -12.82 -6.79 31.21
N GLN A 131 -13.47 -5.77 30.66
CA GLN A 131 -13.83 -5.73 29.26
C GLN A 131 -12.59 -5.67 28.35
N LYS A 132 -11.58 -4.85 28.71
CA LYS A 132 -10.30 -4.78 28.01
C LYS A 132 -9.59 -6.14 28.00
N GLN A 133 -9.48 -6.78 29.17
CA GLN A 133 -8.87 -8.12 29.29
C GLN A 133 -9.63 -9.18 28.48
N ALA A 134 -10.96 -9.12 28.45
CA ALA A 134 -11.77 -10.02 27.64
C ALA A 134 -11.52 -9.82 26.14
N LEU A 135 -11.38 -8.57 25.69
CA LEU A 135 -11.05 -8.25 24.30
C LEU A 135 -9.64 -8.70 23.93
N GLU A 136 -8.65 -8.47 24.79
CA GLU A 136 -7.27 -8.92 24.59
C GLU A 136 -7.19 -10.45 24.48
N LYS A 137 -7.91 -11.16 25.35
CA LYS A 137 -8.02 -12.61 25.28
C LYS A 137 -8.64 -13.06 23.95
N ASN A 138 -9.73 -12.43 23.53
CA ASN A 138 -10.37 -12.76 22.24
C ASN A 138 -9.41 -12.54 21.07
N LEU A 139 -8.61 -11.46 21.07
CA LEU A 139 -7.61 -11.21 20.03
C LEU A 139 -6.56 -12.32 19.98
N SER A 140 -6.03 -12.72 21.15
CA SER A 140 -5.07 -13.84 21.27
C SER A 140 -5.67 -15.17 20.80
N ASP A 141 -6.92 -15.45 21.15
CA ASP A 141 -7.62 -16.68 20.75
C ASP A 141 -7.84 -16.71 19.23
N LEU A 142 -8.26 -15.61 18.62
CA LEU A 142 -8.42 -15.49 17.16
C LEU A 142 -7.09 -15.65 16.42
N GLU A 143 -6.01 -15.06 16.93
CA GLU A 143 -4.68 -15.19 16.33
C GLU A 143 -4.21 -16.65 16.35
N THR A 144 -4.45 -17.34 17.46
CA THR A 144 -4.17 -18.77 17.60
C THR A 144 -4.97 -19.59 16.61
N GLU A 145 -6.26 -19.28 16.42
CA GLU A 145 -7.12 -19.97 15.47
C GLU A 145 -6.67 -19.75 14.01
N LEU A 146 -6.31 -18.52 13.64
CA LEU A 146 -5.74 -18.23 12.32
C LEU A 146 -4.46 -19.01 12.05
N ASN A 147 -3.58 -19.12 13.05
CA ASN A 147 -2.36 -19.89 12.93
C ASN A 147 -2.64 -21.40 12.78
N ARG A 148 -3.64 -21.94 13.50
CA ARG A 148 -4.11 -23.32 13.31
C ARG A 148 -4.68 -23.54 11.90
N LEU A 149 -5.49 -22.62 11.39
CA LEU A 149 -6.07 -22.71 10.05
C LEU A 149 -4.99 -22.65 8.96
N ARG A 150 -4.02 -21.73 9.08
CA ARG A 150 -2.86 -21.64 8.18
C ARG A 150 -2.06 -22.94 8.15
N LYS A 151 -1.80 -23.55 9.32
CA LYS A 151 -1.11 -24.86 9.41
C LYS A 151 -1.90 -25.96 8.71
N ARG A 152 -3.22 -26.04 8.95
CA ARG A 152 -4.11 -27.01 8.28
C ARG A 152 -4.11 -26.82 6.76
N TYR A 153 -4.22 -25.58 6.28
CA TYR A 153 -4.21 -25.29 4.85
C TYR A 153 -2.88 -25.68 4.21
N ARG A 154 -1.75 -25.37 4.85
CA ARG A 154 -0.41 -25.79 4.39
C ARG A 154 -0.27 -27.31 4.34
N HIS A 155 -0.76 -28.01 5.34
CA HIS A 155 -0.72 -29.48 5.39
C HIS A 155 -1.60 -30.10 4.30
N HIS A 156 -2.84 -29.64 4.15
CA HIS A 156 -3.75 -30.11 3.11
C HIS A 156 -3.20 -29.83 1.70
N PHE A 157 -2.60 -28.67 1.49
CA PHE A 157 -1.94 -28.33 0.23
C PHE A 157 -0.77 -29.27 -0.08
N HIS A 158 0.10 -29.53 0.91
CA HIS A 158 1.21 -30.46 0.77
C HIS A 158 0.73 -31.90 0.48
N GLN A 159 -0.30 -32.36 1.20
CA GLN A 159 -0.87 -33.69 1.00
C GLN A 159 -1.54 -33.83 -0.38
N SER A 160 -2.22 -32.79 -0.86
CA SER A 160 -2.80 -32.73 -2.20
C SER A 160 -1.74 -32.80 -3.30
N LEU A 161 -0.64 -32.05 -3.15
CA LEU A 161 0.50 -32.10 -4.09
C LEU A 161 1.16 -33.48 -4.12
N VAL A 162 1.44 -34.09 -2.97
CA VAL A 162 2.01 -35.44 -2.89
C VAL A 162 1.08 -36.46 -3.54
N LYS A 163 -0.24 -36.37 -3.30
CA LYS A 163 -1.22 -37.26 -3.92
C LYS A 163 -1.28 -37.08 -5.44
N ALA A 164 -1.16 -35.85 -5.94
CA ALA A 164 -1.13 -35.58 -7.37
C ALA A 164 0.11 -36.18 -8.04
N VAL A 165 1.29 -36.08 -7.40
CA VAL A 165 2.55 -36.68 -7.91
C VAL A 165 2.46 -38.21 -7.98
N LEU A 166 1.96 -38.86 -6.92
CA LEU A 166 1.82 -40.33 -6.88
C LEU A 166 0.81 -40.86 -7.93
N VAL A 167 -0.25 -40.09 -8.21
CA VAL A 167 -1.23 -40.44 -9.26
C VAL A 167 -0.63 -40.29 -10.67
N SER A 168 0.27 -39.33 -10.91
CA SER A 168 0.96 -39.20 -12.20
C SER A 168 1.96 -40.32 -12.47
N GLU A 169 2.68 -40.82 -11.45
CA GLU A 169 3.64 -41.93 -11.59
C GLU A 169 2.95 -43.27 -11.86
N SER A 170 1.70 -43.43 -11.42
CA SER A 170 0.93 -44.67 -11.60
C SER A 170 0.30 -44.82 -12.99
N ARG A 171 0.28 -43.76 -13.81
CA ARG A 171 -0.32 -43.74 -15.17
C ARG A 171 0.69 -43.87 -16.31
N GLY A 172 2.00 -43.87 -16.02
CA GLY A 172 3.08 -43.97 -17.03
C GLY A 172 3.62 -45.38 -17.31
N GLY A 173 2.99 -46.44 -16.77
CA GLY A 173 3.57 -47.80 -16.75
C GLY A 173 2.79 -48.88 -17.52
N LYS A 174 1.93 -48.52 -18.46
CA LYS A 174 1.25 -49.48 -19.34
C LYS A 174 1.24 -48.90 -20.74
N ASP A 175 2.16 -49.37 -21.59
CA ASP A 175 2.05 -49.45 -23.06
C ASP A 175 3.45 -49.67 -23.65
N LEU A 176 3.93 -50.93 -23.63
CA LEU A 176 4.97 -51.45 -24.53
C LEU A 176 4.96 -52.98 -24.45
N THR A 177 4.04 -53.58 -25.21
CA THR A 177 4.09 -54.97 -25.68
C THR A 177 3.46 -55.04 -27.06
#